data_AF-A0A8J8PNH9-F1
#
_entry.id   AF-A0A8J8PNH9-F1
#
_cell.length_a   1.000
_cell.length_b   1.000
_cell.length_c   1.000
_cell.angle_alpha   90.00
_cell.angle_beta   90.00
_cell.angle_gamma   90.00
#
_symmetry.space_group_name_H-M   'P 1'
#
loop_
_entity.id
_entity.type
_entity.pdbx_description
1 polymer ?
#
loop_
_entity_poly.entity_id
_entity_poly.type
_entity_poly.pdbx_seq_one_letter_code
_entity_poly.pdbx_strand_id
1 'polypeptide(L)'
;MSSIAINTQTPPIRFTITYRDILEKYGYLDLPIDLSMLSNEDYHVSVGGVAKMMLALINTRNFSRVRWVSLGPGYPPSVRMQDIDVHFVDLEPKSLANYTKFKEAIYNESHGLGRYEIVGEEYIAYANYNWLSAQKLLEFYKDTDIYFINDFQQLLVGGIIGPSAPAVLWYHI
;
A
#
# COMPACT_ATOMS: atom_id res chain seq x y z
N MET A 1 -3.53 -19.16 -14.77
CA MET A 1 -4.05 -18.40 -13.62
C MET A 1 -3.30 -17.08 -13.61
N SER A 2 -4.02 -15.97 -13.41
CA SER A 2 -3.41 -14.64 -13.52
C SER A 2 -2.67 -14.25 -12.24
N SER A 3 -1.62 -13.44 -12.37
CA SER A 3 -0.96 -12.76 -11.26
C SER A 3 -1.47 -11.32 -11.11
N ILE A 4 -1.57 -10.86 -9.86
CA ILE A 4 -2.12 -9.54 -9.56
C ILE A 4 -1.18 -8.76 -8.63
N ALA A 5 -1.02 -7.47 -8.91
CA ALA A 5 -0.38 -6.52 -8.02
C ALA A 5 -1.43 -5.51 -7.53
N ILE A 6 -1.76 -5.58 -6.25
CA ILE A 6 -2.73 -4.72 -5.59
C ILE A 6 -2.00 -3.51 -5.00
N ASN A 7 -2.57 -2.33 -5.15
CA ASN A 7 -2.10 -1.13 -4.49
C ASN A 7 -3.22 -0.46 -3.71
N THR A 8 -2.97 -0.20 -2.43
CA THR A 8 -3.90 0.45 -1.50
C THR A 8 -3.13 1.42 -0.63
N GLN A 9 -3.80 2.44 -0.08
CA GLN A 9 -3.19 3.25 0.98
C GLN A 9 -3.07 2.45 2.29
N THR A 10 -4.14 1.78 2.72
CA THR A 10 -4.14 1.00 3.96
C THR A 10 -3.56 -0.39 3.73
N PRO A 11 -2.54 -0.82 4.49
CA PRO A 11 -1.96 -2.15 4.37
C PRO A 11 -2.90 -3.27 4.86
N PRO A 12 -2.70 -4.52 4.42
CA PRO A 12 -3.45 -5.67 4.93
C PRO A 12 -3.01 -6.06 6.35
N ILE A 13 -1.83 -5.59 6.80
CA ILE A 13 -1.25 -5.85 8.11
C ILE A 13 -0.87 -4.52 8.75
N ARG A 14 -1.21 -4.34 10.02
CA ARG A 14 -0.79 -3.20 10.82
C ARG A 14 0.19 -3.68 11.89
N PHE A 15 1.43 -3.24 11.83
CA PHE A 15 2.39 -3.49 12.90
C PHE A 15 2.12 -2.58 14.11
N THR A 16 2.31 -3.13 15.30
CA THR A 16 2.27 -2.39 16.58
C THR A 16 3.66 -1.89 16.99
N ILE A 17 4.71 -2.42 16.35
CA ILE A 17 6.12 -2.09 16.57
C ILE A 17 6.78 -1.64 15.26
N THR A 18 7.93 -0.95 15.35
CA THR A 18 8.69 -0.51 14.17
C THR A 18 9.59 -1.63 13.65
N TYR A 19 10.13 -1.47 12.44
CA TYR A 19 11.13 -2.40 11.91
C TYR A 19 12.38 -2.51 12.79
N ARG A 20 12.81 -1.40 13.41
CA ARG A 20 13.93 -1.42 14.37
C ARG A 20 13.61 -2.33 15.55
N ASP A 21 12.41 -2.20 16.11
CA ASP A 21 12.00 -3.01 17.26
C ASP A 21 11.87 -4.50 16.89
N ILE A 22 11.45 -4.82 15.65
CA ILE A 22 11.48 -6.20 15.12
C ILE A 22 12.91 -6.74 15.12
N LEU A 23 13.87 -5.97 14.61
CA LEU A 23 15.27 -6.40 14.57
C LEU A 23 15.87 -6.55 15.98
N GLU A 24 15.47 -5.72 16.93
CA GLU A 24 15.90 -5.83 18.33
C GLU A 24 15.31 -7.07 19.02
N LYS A 25 14.03 -7.39 18.77
CA LYS A 25 13.32 -8.51 19.38
C LYS A 25 13.67 -9.87 18.77
N TYR A 26 13.83 -9.92 17.44
CA TYR A 26 13.98 -11.17 16.68
C TYR A 26 15.35 -11.36 16.04
N GLY A 27 16.21 -10.34 16.07
CA GLY A 27 17.45 -10.34 15.32
C GLY A 27 17.24 -10.09 13.82
N TYR A 28 18.25 -10.43 13.03
CA TYR A 28 18.18 -10.30 11.58
C TYR A 28 17.25 -11.37 10.99
N LEU A 29 16.25 -10.95 10.23
CA LEU A 29 15.33 -11.81 9.49
C LEU A 29 15.48 -11.53 8.00
N ASP A 30 15.44 -12.59 7.18
CA ASP A 30 15.45 -12.44 5.73
C ASP A 30 14.16 -11.77 5.23
N LEU A 31 14.30 -10.98 4.16
CA LEU A 31 13.16 -10.35 3.49
C LEU A 31 12.66 -11.22 2.32
N PRO A 32 11.34 -11.34 2.10
CA PRO A 32 10.27 -10.80 2.94
C PRO A 32 10.15 -11.55 4.27
N ILE A 33 9.88 -10.82 5.37
CA ILE A 33 9.71 -11.43 6.70
C ILE A 33 8.45 -12.29 6.69
N ASP A 34 8.57 -13.59 6.94
CA ASP A 34 7.41 -14.45 7.15
C ASP A 34 6.71 -14.10 8.47
N LEU A 35 5.45 -13.69 8.40
CA LEU A 35 4.67 -13.32 9.58
C LEU A 35 4.50 -14.46 10.58
N SER A 36 4.65 -15.72 10.15
CA SER A 36 4.61 -16.86 11.08
C SER A 36 5.79 -16.88 12.06
N MET A 37 6.84 -16.09 11.79
CA MET A 37 7.99 -15.93 12.68
C MET A 37 7.78 -14.88 13.77
N LEU A 38 6.74 -14.03 13.65
CA LEU A 38 6.47 -12.93 14.57
C LEU A 38 5.37 -13.30 15.57
N SER A 39 5.37 -12.66 16.72
CA SER A 39 4.29 -12.82 17.72
C SER A 39 3.02 -12.11 17.25
N ASN A 40 1.87 -12.69 17.56
CA ASN A 40 0.55 -12.12 17.22
C ASN A 40 0.26 -10.77 17.94
N GLU A 41 1.10 -10.38 18.91
CA GLU A 41 1.03 -9.08 19.58
C GLU A 41 1.73 -7.96 18.79
N ASP A 42 2.63 -8.31 17.87
CA ASP A 42 3.47 -7.36 17.13
C ASP A 42 2.79 -6.84 15.85
N TYR A 43 1.69 -7.48 15.46
CA TYR A 43 0.91 -7.08 14.29
C TYR A 43 -0.56 -7.52 14.39
N HIS A 44 -1.40 -6.87 13.60
CA HIS A 44 -2.80 -7.24 13.43
C HIS A 44 -3.14 -7.35 11.95
N VAL A 45 -3.83 -8.43 11.58
CA VAL A 45 -4.39 -8.57 10.24
C VAL A 45 -5.64 -7.68 10.15
N SER A 46 -5.56 -6.71 9.25
CA SER A 46 -6.65 -5.87 8.74
C SER A 46 -7.46 -5.02 9.74
N VAL A 47 -7.28 -3.69 9.66
CA VAL A 47 -8.12 -2.67 10.35
C VAL A 47 -9.02 -1.84 9.41
N GLY A 48 -8.83 -1.85 8.09
CA GLY A 48 -9.55 -0.97 7.14
C GLY A 48 -10.50 -1.69 6.16
N GLY A 49 -11.56 -1.02 5.70
CA GLY A 49 -12.58 -1.59 4.82
C GLY A 49 -12.04 -2.09 3.47
N VAL A 50 -11.23 -1.26 2.79
CA VAL A 50 -10.61 -1.62 1.49
C VAL A 50 -9.71 -2.85 1.62
N ALA A 51 -8.90 -2.91 2.68
CA ALA A 51 -8.01 -4.07 2.91
C ALA A 51 -8.81 -5.36 3.13
N LYS A 52 -9.89 -5.34 3.93
CA LYS A 52 -10.78 -6.51 4.11
C LYS A 52 -11.38 -6.98 2.78
N MET A 53 -11.86 -6.04 1.97
CA MET A 53 -12.45 -6.35 0.67
C MET A 53 -11.44 -6.95 -0.30
N MET A 54 -10.21 -6.43 -0.36
CA MET A 54 -9.16 -6.99 -1.20
C MET A 54 -8.75 -8.39 -0.74
N LEU A 55 -8.64 -8.64 0.56
CA LEU A 55 -8.39 -9.99 1.09
C LEU A 55 -9.52 -10.97 0.72
N ALA A 56 -10.78 -10.53 0.78
CA ALA A 56 -11.90 -11.35 0.34
C ALA A 56 -11.84 -11.65 -1.18
N LEU A 57 -11.45 -10.67 -2.00
CA LEU A 57 -11.24 -10.88 -3.45
C LEU A 57 -10.15 -11.90 -3.72
N ILE A 58 -9.01 -11.79 -3.03
CA ILE A 58 -7.90 -12.73 -3.13
C ILE A 58 -8.36 -14.14 -2.74
N ASN A 59 -9.07 -14.29 -1.62
CA ASN A 59 -9.50 -15.60 -1.13
C ASN A 59 -10.57 -16.26 -2.01
N THR A 60 -11.34 -15.49 -2.78
CA THR A 60 -12.40 -16.00 -3.67
C THR A 60 -11.91 -16.29 -5.08
N ARG A 61 -10.68 -15.87 -5.42
CA ARG A 61 -10.10 -16.01 -6.76
C ARG A 61 -8.80 -16.78 -6.69
N ASN A 62 -8.59 -17.70 -7.63
CA ASN A 62 -7.37 -18.48 -7.67
C ASN A 62 -6.28 -17.75 -8.48
N PHE A 63 -5.67 -16.73 -7.86
CA PHE A 63 -4.52 -16.03 -8.42
C PHE A 63 -3.26 -16.89 -8.28
N SER A 64 -2.41 -16.92 -9.31
CA SER A 64 -1.13 -17.66 -9.26
C SER A 64 -0.10 -16.97 -8.37
N ARG A 65 -0.21 -15.64 -8.24
CA ARG A 65 0.66 -14.81 -7.42
C ARG A 65 -0.08 -13.54 -7.02
N VAL A 66 0.10 -13.12 -5.77
CA VAL A 66 -0.46 -11.86 -5.25
C VAL A 66 0.67 -11.05 -4.65
N ARG A 67 0.84 -9.83 -5.17
CA ARG A 67 1.68 -8.80 -4.56
C ARG A 67 0.82 -7.65 -4.08
N TRP A 68 1.19 -7.07 -2.95
CA TRP A 68 0.46 -5.97 -2.34
C TRP A 68 1.41 -4.83 -2.01
N VAL A 69 1.22 -3.66 -2.59
CA VAL A 69 2.00 -2.45 -2.28
C VAL A 69 1.13 -1.47 -1.49
N SER A 70 1.60 -1.03 -0.33
CA SER A 70 0.84 -0.13 0.53
C SER A 70 1.72 0.80 1.37
N LEU A 71 1.13 1.84 1.96
CA LEU A 71 1.83 2.71 2.89
C LEU A 71 2.16 1.94 4.18
N GLY A 72 3.40 2.03 4.66
CA GLY A 72 3.81 1.41 5.92
C GLY A 72 4.94 2.20 6.59
N PRO A 73 4.63 3.33 7.24
CA PRO A 73 5.67 4.18 7.80
C PRO A 73 6.36 3.49 8.98
N GLY A 74 7.68 3.35 8.91
CA GLY A 74 8.47 2.61 9.91
C GLY A 74 8.22 1.10 9.96
N TYR A 75 7.51 0.53 8.99
CA TYR A 75 7.28 -0.93 8.87
C TYR A 75 8.49 -1.61 8.21
N PRO A 76 8.65 -2.94 8.33
CA PRO A 76 9.64 -3.66 7.55
C PRO A 76 9.42 -3.41 6.04
N PRO A 77 10.44 -3.48 5.18
CA PRO A 77 10.28 -3.20 3.74
C PRO A 77 9.29 -4.15 3.04
N SER A 78 9.23 -5.40 3.50
CA SER A 78 8.31 -6.40 2.96
C SER A 78 8.11 -7.56 3.92
N VAL A 79 6.90 -8.13 3.90
CA VAL A 79 6.52 -9.33 4.66
C VAL A 79 5.77 -10.31 3.78
N ARG A 80 5.77 -11.58 4.18
CA ARG A 80 4.94 -12.62 3.58
C ARG A 80 3.81 -12.97 4.54
N MET A 81 2.57 -12.83 4.07
CA MET A 81 1.36 -13.22 4.77
C MET A 81 0.69 -14.33 3.98
N GLN A 82 0.87 -15.58 4.42
CA GLN A 82 0.45 -16.76 3.64
C GLN A 82 1.07 -16.70 2.23
N ASP A 83 0.27 -16.72 1.17
CA ASP A 83 0.71 -16.65 -0.21
C ASP A 83 0.75 -15.22 -0.79
N ILE A 84 0.68 -14.19 0.08
CA ILE A 84 0.68 -12.78 -0.30
C ILE A 84 2.01 -12.13 0.07
N ASP A 85 2.74 -11.64 -0.93
CA ASP A 85 3.93 -10.82 -0.74
C ASP A 85 3.50 -9.35 -0.56
N VAL A 86 3.66 -8.81 0.65
CA VAL A 86 3.29 -7.44 1.00
C VAL A 86 4.54 -6.57 1.06
N HIS A 87 4.52 -5.44 0.37
CA HIS A 87 5.60 -4.47 0.27
C HIS A 87 5.13 -3.13 0.80
N PHE A 88 5.93 -2.54 1.68
CA PHE A 88 5.60 -1.28 2.32
C PHE A 88 6.40 -0.14 1.72
N VAL A 89 5.71 0.95 1.44
CA VAL A 89 6.31 2.23 1.06
C VAL A 89 6.36 3.07 2.33
N ASP A 90 7.57 3.47 2.71
CA ASP A 90 7.81 4.39 3.81
C ASP A 90 7.84 5.84 3.28
N LEU A 91 7.46 6.78 4.14
CA LEU A 91 7.55 8.21 3.89
C LEU A 91 8.17 8.87 5.10
N GLU A 92 9.12 9.79 4.88
CA GLU A 92 9.68 10.56 5.97
C GLU A 92 8.59 11.42 6.66
N PRO A 93 8.74 11.73 7.96
CA PRO A 93 7.65 12.32 8.76
C PRO A 93 7.02 13.59 8.17
N LYS A 94 7.83 14.45 7.53
CA LYS A 94 7.33 15.67 6.89
C LYS A 94 6.47 15.37 5.67
N SER A 95 6.91 14.47 4.79
CA SER A 95 6.11 14.04 3.64
C SER A 95 4.87 13.30 4.07
N LEU A 96 4.94 12.44 5.07
CA LEU A 96 3.77 11.74 5.61
C LEU A 96 2.70 12.72 6.13
N ALA A 97 3.13 13.77 6.85
CA ALA A 97 2.23 14.80 7.36
C ALA A 97 1.56 15.58 6.21
N ASN A 98 2.34 16.02 5.22
CA ASN A 98 1.84 16.78 4.06
C ASN A 98 0.93 15.91 3.17
N TYR A 99 1.28 14.66 2.94
CA TYR A 99 0.44 13.67 2.26
C TYR A 99 -0.91 13.49 2.98
N THR A 100 -0.88 13.40 4.32
CA THR A 100 -2.09 13.25 5.13
C THR A 100 -3.02 14.44 4.98
N LYS A 101 -2.49 15.67 5.00
CA LYS A 101 -3.31 16.87 4.75
C LYS A 101 -3.95 16.84 3.36
N PHE A 102 -3.19 16.51 2.32
CA PHE A 102 -3.70 16.45 0.95
C PHE A 102 -4.80 15.41 0.76
N LYS A 103 -4.62 14.19 1.30
CA LYS A 103 -5.64 13.14 1.16
C LYS A 103 -6.92 13.49 1.92
N GLU A 104 -6.82 14.07 3.13
CA GLU A 104 -8.01 14.50 3.88
C GLU A 104 -8.73 15.66 3.18
N ALA A 105 -7.98 16.54 2.52
CA ALA A 105 -8.54 17.56 1.66
C ALA A 105 -9.35 16.99 0.49
N ILE A 106 -8.80 16.03 -0.27
CA ILE A 106 -9.54 15.32 -1.34
C ILE A 106 -10.79 14.66 -0.76
N TYR A 107 -10.66 13.99 0.38
CA TYR A 107 -11.78 13.32 1.04
C TYR A 107 -12.90 14.32 1.38
N ASN A 108 -12.57 15.43 2.05
CA ASN A 108 -13.54 16.45 2.45
C ASN A 108 -14.23 17.09 1.24
N GLU A 109 -13.48 17.39 0.19
CA GLU A 109 -14.05 17.98 -1.03
C GLU A 109 -14.97 17.00 -1.76
N SER A 110 -14.58 15.74 -1.87
CA SER A 110 -15.39 14.68 -2.50
C SER A 110 -16.71 14.44 -1.77
N HIS A 111 -16.75 14.68 -0.45
CA HIS A 111 -17.95 14.57 0.38
C HIS A 111 -18.71 15.89 0.56
N GLY A 112 -18.29 16.98 -0.10
CA GLY A 112 -18.92 18.30 0.05
C GLY A 112 -18.82 18.91 1.44
N LEU A 113 -17.86 18.46 2.26
CA LEU A 113 -17.62 18.93 3.63
C LEU A 113 -16.80 20.23 3.68
N GLY A 114 -16.14 20.58 2.57
CA GLY A 114 -15.37 21.80 2.43
C GLY A 114 -14.85 21.96 1.01
N ARG A 115 -14.32 23.15 0.71
CA ARG A 115 -13.51 23.36 -0.49
C ARG A 115 -12.06 23.40 -0.07
N TYR A 116 -11.19 22.71 -0.81
CA TYR A 116 -9.77 22.75 -0.55
C TYR A 116 -9.07 23.65 -1.56
N GLU A 117 -8.18 24.50 -1.07
CA GLU A 117 -7.24 25.23 -1.91
C GLU A 117 -5.93 24.45 -1.96
N ILE A 118 -5.46 24.15 -3.16
CA ILE A 118 -4.25 23.34 -3.37
C ILE A 118 -3.04 23.99 -2.70
N VAL A 119 -2.45 23.27 -1.76
CA VAL A 119 -1.14 23.61 -1.17
C VAL A 119 -0.06 22.80 -1.87
N GLY A 120 0.90 23.48 -2.51
CA GLY A 120 1.90 22.84 -3.36
C GLY A 120 2.74 21.76 -2.65
N GLU A 121 3.16 21.98 -1.40
CA GLU A 121 3.93 20.99 -0.64
C GLU A 121 3.12 19.74 -0.26
N GLU A 122 1.80 19.88 -0.10
CA GLU A 122 0.88 18.78 0.20
C GLU A 122 0.66 17.92 -1.04
N TYR A 123 0.48 18.57 -2.20
CA TYR A 123 0.43 17.89 -3.49
C TYR A 123 1.74 17.18 -3.84
N ILE A 124 2.90 17.81 -3.62
CA ILE A 124 4.21 17.19 -3.86
C ILE A 124 4.37 15.91 -3.03
N ALA A 125 3.97 15.94 -1.75
CA ALA A 125 4.03 14.75 -0.90
C ALA A 125 3.09 13.64 -1.38
N TYR A 126 1.89 13.99 -1.85
CA TYR A 126 0.96 13.06 -2.47
C TYR A 126 1.50 12.42 -3.76
N ALA A 127 2.08 13.24 -4.64
CA ALA A 127 2.72 12.80 -5.85
C ALA A 127 3.94 11.90 -5.56
N ASN A 128 4.74 12.25 -4.56
CA ASN A 128 5.90 11.46 -4.14
C ASN A 128 5.47 10.06 -3.66
N TYR A 129 4.42 9.96 -2.84
CA TYR A 129 3.91 8.66 -2.40
C TYR A 129 3.40 7.79 -3.57
N ASN A 130 2.66 8.39 -4.50
CA ASN A 130 2.20 7.71 -5.72
C ASN A 130 3.39 7.25 -6.58
N TRP A 131 4.42 8.08 -6.71
CA TRP A 131 5.65 7.75 -7.43
C TRP A 131 6.38 6.56 -6.79
N LEU A 132 6.61 6.57 -5.49
CA LEU A 132 7.27 5.47 -4.77
C LEU A 132 6.46 4.17 -4.86
N SER A 133 5.13 4.26 -4.76
CA SER A 133 4.23 3.11 -4.94
C SER A 133 4.33 2.55 -6.36
N ALA A 134 4.30 3.41 -7.38
CA ALA A 134 4.44 3.00 -8.77
C ALA A 134 5.82 2.38 -9.06
N GLN A 135 6.91 2.94 -8.52
CA GLN A 135 8.25 2.35 -8.65
C GLN A 135 8.29 0.94 -8.06
N LYS A 136 7.70 0.73 -6.87
CA LYS A 136 7.62 -0.59 -6.25
C LYS A 136 6.79 -1.57 -7.09
N LEU A 137 5.65 -1.13 -7.63
CA LEU A 137 4.84 -1.93 -8.55
C LEU A 137 5.57 -2.29 -9.84
N LEU A 138 6.40 -1.39 -10.36
CA LEU A 138 7.20 -1.61 -11.56
C LEU A 138 8.35 -2.59 -11.34
N GLU A 139 8.81 -2.86 -10.11
CA GLU A 139 9.73 -3.98 -9.84
C GLU A 139 9.11 -5.34 -10.23
N PHE A 140 7.78 -5.40 -10.30
CA PHE A 140 6.97 -6.59 -10.50
C PHE A 140 6.42 -6.73 -11.92
N TYR A 141 6.85 -5.89 -12.86
CA TYR A 141 6.24 -5.81 -14.19
C TYR A 141 6.32 -7.11 -15.01
N LYS A 142 7.36 -7.93 -14.79
CA LYS A 142 7.57 -9.16 -15.57
C LYS A 142 6.59 -10.28 -15.23
N ASP A 143 5.99 -10.21 -14.04
CA ASP A 143 5.15 -11.25 -13.47
C ASP A 143 3.87 -10.68 -12.86
N THR A 144 3.41 -9.54 -13.37
CA THR A 144 2.12 -8.93 -13.07
C THR A 144 1.26 -8.90 -14.32
N ASP A 145 0.15 -9.65 -14.32
CA ASP A 145 -0.80 -9.59 -15.43
C ASP A 145 -1.76 -8.40 -15.30
N ILE A 146 -2.07 -7.98 -14.08
CA ILE A 146 -3.02 -6.90 -13.79
C ILE A 146 -2.55 -6.10 -12.57
N TYR A 147 -2.52 -4.78 -12.71
CA TYR A 147 -2.41 -3.84 -11.58
C TYR A 147 -3.80 -3.45 -11.10
N PHE A 148 -4.06 -3.62 -9.81
CA PHE A 148 -5.33 -3.25 -9.20
C PHE A 148 -5.14 -2.14 -8.16
N ILE A 149 -5.40 -0.92 -8.62
CA ILE A 149 -5.16 0.32 -7.89
C ILE A 149 -6.44 0.70 -7.16
N ASN A 150 -6.33 0.99 -5.87
CA ASN A 150 -7.50 1.27 -5.04
C ASN A 150 -7.47 2.69 -4.51
N ASP A 151 -8.61 3.34 -4.74
CA ASP A 151 -9.07 4.53 -4.06
C ASP A 151 -8.32 5.84 -4.42
N PHE A 152 -8.88 6.97 -3.99
CA PHE A 152 -8.43 8.31 -4.36
C PHE A 152 -7.00 8.65 -3.91
N GLN A 153 -6.41 7.88 -3.00
CA GLN A 153 -5.04 8.10 -2.54
C GLN A 153 -4.00 7.71 -3.60
N GLN A 154 -4.40 6.94 -4.63
CA GLN A 154 -3.52 6.33 -5.62
C GLN A 154 -3.81 6.81 -7.07
N LEU A 155 -4.47 7.96 -7.25
CA LEU A 155 -4.97 8.40 -8.57
C LEU A 155 -3.87 8.54 -9.63
N LEU A 156 -2.63 8.85 -9.22
CA LEU A 156 -1.54 9.07 -10.16
C LEU A 156 -0.84 7.75 -10.57
N VAL A 157 -1.00 6.68 -9.79
CA VAL A 157 -0.25 5.43 -9.99
C VAL A 157 -0.46 4.85 -11.39
N GLY A 158 -1.71 4.78 -11.87
CA GLY A 158 -2.02 4.22 -13.18
C GLY A 158 -1.31 4.94 -14.34
N GLY A 159 -1.18 6.27 -14.26
CA GLY A 159 -0.45 7.05 -15.26
C GLY A 159 1.06 6.81 -15.21
N ILE A 160 1.63 6.56 -14.02
CA ILE A 160 3.07 6.36 -13.81
C ILE A 160 3.51 4.96 -14.25
N ILE A 161 2.76 3.92 -13.91
CA ILE A 161 3.09 2.53 -14.30
C ILE A 161 2.93 2.29 -15.80
N GLY A 162 2.18 3.14 -16.50
CA GLY A 162 2.08 3.16 -17.95
C GLY A 162 1.59 1.83 -18.54
N PRO A 163 2.07 1.41 -19.73
CA PRO A 163 1.59 0.22 -20.41
C PRO A 163 2.26 -1.08 -19.93
N SER A 164 2.86 -1.10 -18.74
CA SER A 164 3.56 -2.29 -18.22
C SER A 164 2.64 -3.50 -18.04
N ALA A 165 1.39 -3.27 -17.62
CA ALA A 165 0.27 -4.20 -17.68
C ALA A 165 -1.05 -3.40 -17.56
N PRO A 166 -2.22 -3.99 -17.87
CA PRO A 166 -3.51 -3.36 -17.60
C PRO A 166 -3.64 -2.89 -16.15
N ALA A 167 -4.02 -1.63 -15.97
CA ALA A 167 -4.26 -1.03 -14.66
C ALA A 167 -5.75 -0.71 -14.49
N VAL A 168 -6.35 -1.23 -13.42
CA VAL A 168 -7.74 -0.94 -13.06
C VAL A 168 -7.74 -0.12 -11.78
N LEU A 169 -8.33 1.07 -11.84
CA LEU A 169 -8.60 1.89 -10.67
C LEU A 169 -10.01 1.59 -10.15
N TRP A 170 -10.12 1.18 -8.90
CA TRP A 170 -11.39 1.10 -8.18
C TRP A 170 -11.50 2.27 -7.21
N TYR A 171 -12.39 3.22 -7.51
CA TYR A 171 -12.70 4.38 -6.69
C TYR A 171 -13.84 4.06 -5.71
N HIS A 172 -13.69 4.40 -4.42
CA HIS A 172 -14.60 3.95 -3.35
C HIS A 172 -15.44 5.08 -2.71
N ILE A 173 -15.25 6.32 -3.15
CA ILE A 173 -15.99 7.50 -2.69
C ILE A 173 -17.09 7.87 -3.68
#